data_AF-A0A930W0U0-F1
#
_entry.id   AF-A0A930W0U0-F1
#
_cell.length_a   1.000
_cell.length_b   1.000
_cell.length_c   1.000
_cell.angle_alpha   90.00
_cell.angle_beta   90.00
_cell.angle_gamma   90.00
#
_symmetry.space_group_name_H-M   'P 1'
#
loop_
_entity.id
_entity.type
_entity.pdbx_description
1 polymer ?
#
loop_
_entity_poly.entity_id
_entity_poly.type
_entity_poly.pdbx_seq_one_letter_code
_entity_poly.pdbx_strand_id
1 'polypeptide(L)'
;QITADEARNHPSRSVVTRALGSDPEMYADHFTLEVSDGDRIILCSDGLSSMILDDEIESIAVSNITPQNAADSLVSAALTAGGADNITVIVVDILDDGLVEKNRRRFTRGILATSISIIALLVVSLVIAVLFIRSEYYIGINGSTVAIYQGVPSKIAGIPLSNLIDTTTIEVKNLPQSVQDKLALGIRVKDETEARETVEDYREQINDADIKAAKRADDAKSEGEPTGETETTAPDASSQNSGGE
;
A
#
# COMPACT_ATOMS: atom_id res chain seq x y z
N GLN A 1 34.69 32.60 -39.68
CA GLN A 1 33.73 31.52 -39.96
C GLN A 1 33.91 31.16 -41.41
N ILE A 2 34.12 29.88 -41.71
CA ILE A 2 34.18 29.36 -43.07
C ILE A 2 32.83 28.71 -43.39
N THR A 3 32.40 28.73 -44.66
CA THR A 3 31.18 28.04 -45.10
C THR A 3 31.38 26.52 -45.12
N ALA A 4 30.31 25.73 -45.22
CA ALA A 4 30.40 24.27 -45.28
C ALA A 4 31.23 23.79 -46.48
N ASP A 5 31.10 24.47 -47.64
CA ASP A 5 31.87 24.16 -48.85
C ASP A 5 33.35 24.54 -48.71
N GLU A 6 33.65 25.65 -48.02
CA GLU A 6 35.03 26.06 -47.70
C GLU A 6 35.69 25.11 -46.69
N ALA A 7 34.91 24.56 -45.74
CA ALA A 7 35.39 23.61 -44.75
C ALA A 7 35.82 22.28 -45.38
N ARG A 8 35.11 21.80 -46.42
CA ARG A 8 35.46 20.56 -47.15
C ARG A 8 36.85 20.63 -47.79
N ASN A 9 37.28 21.81 -48.24
CA ASN A 9 38.57 22.02 -48.90
C ASN A 9 39.66 22.62 -47.98
N HIS A 10 39.38 22.75 -46.67
CA HIS A 10 40.30 23.40 -45.75
C HIS A 10 41.56 22.55 -45.51
N PRO A 11 42.77 23.14 -45.46
CA PRO A 11 44.02 22.41 -45.22
C PRO A 11 44.04 21.62 -43.91
N SER A 12 43.29 22.09 -42.91
CA SER A 12 43.18 21.48 -41.59
C SER A 12 41.87 20.69 -41.38
N ARG A 13 41.18 20.28 -42.45
CA ARG A 13 39.88 19.57 -42.34
C ARG A 13 39.95 18.27 -41.54
N SER A 14 41.11 17.60 -41.54
CA SER A 14 41.32 16.32 -40.85
C SER A 14 41.83 16.46 -39.41
N VAL A 15 41.89 17.70 -38.88
CA VAL A 15 42.33 17.92 -37.49
C VAL A 15 41.17 17.64 -36.54
N VAL A 16 41.28 16.54 -35.80
CA VAL A 16 40.29 16.13 -34.80
C VAL A 16 40.55 16.85 -33.47
N THR A 17 39.54 17.49 -32.90
CA THR A 17 39.63 18.23 -31.63
C THR A 17 39.32 17.39 -30.40
N ARG A 18 38.70 16.21 -30.58
CA ARG A 18 38.32 15.25 -29.52
C ARG A 18 38.55 13.82 -29.99
N ALA A 19 39.31 13.04 -29.24
CA ALA A 19 39.56 11.64 -29.53
C ALA A 19 39.56 10.81 -28.25
N LEU A 20 39.04 9.58 -28.35
CA LEU A 20 39.07 8.61 -27.26
C LEU A 20 40.51 8.37 -26.81
N GLY A 21 40.77 8.49 -25.49
CA GLY A 21 42.07 8.21 -24.88
C GLY A 21 43.02 9.40 -24.76
N SER A 22 42.69 10.57 -25.33
CA SER A 22 43.49 11.80 -25.14
C SER A 22 43.14 12.56 -23.86
N ASP A 23 41.89 12.48 -23.42
CA ASP A 23 41.36 13.19 -22.25
C ASP A 23 40.54 12.21 -21.38
N PRO A 24 40.90 12.00 -20.09
CA PRO A 24 40.16 11.14 -19.18
C PRO A 24 38.78 11.68 -18.80
N GLU A 25 38.49 12.97 -19.02
CA GLU A 25 37.17 13.60 -18.75
C GLU A 25 36.34 13.78 -20.03
N MET A 26 36.67 13.08 -21.11
CA MET A 26 35.94 13.19 -22.38
C MET A 26 34.47 12.73 -22.24
N TYR A 27 33.54 13.64 -22.43
CA TYR A 27 32.11 13.33 -22.58
C TYR A 27 31.79 12.97 -24.03
N ALA A 28 30.86 12.06 -24.28
CA ALA A 28 30.35 11.76 -25.62
C ALA A 28 29.12 12.64 -25.92
N ASP A 29 28.95 13.02 -27.17
CA ASP A 29 27.76 13.77 -27.58
C ASP A 29 26.60 12.78 -27.75
N HIS A 30 25.45 13.12 -27.16
CA HIS A 30 24.24 12.30 -27.24
C HIS A 30 23.17 13.06 -28.02
N PHE A 31 22.62 12.42 -29.05
CA PHE A 31 21.54 12.96 -29.87
C PHE A 31 20.38 11.97 -29.88
N THR A 32 19.16 12.50 -29.94
CA THR A 32 17.95 11.70 -30.14
C THR A 32 17.32 12.15 -31.44
N LEU A 33 17.05 11.21 -32.33
CA LEU A 33 16.37 11.47 -33.60
C LEU A 33 14.99 10.82 -33.55
N GLU A 34 13.98 11.55 -33.98
CA GLU A 34 12.67 10.96 -34.28
C GLU A 34 12.79 10.24 -35.63
N VAL A 35 12.45 8.95 -35.63
CA VAL A 35 12.51 8.10 -36.82
C VAL A 35 11.12 7.57 -37.13
N SER A 36 10.80 7.51 -38.41
CA SER A 36 9.55 6.99 -38.95
C SER A 36 9.78 5.66 -39.68
N ASP A 37 8.71 4.89 -39.83
CA ASP A 37 8.75 3.66 -40.61
C ASP A 37 9.13 3.97 -42.06
N GLY A 38 10.12 3.24 -42.57
CA GLY A 38 10.68 3.47 -43.90
C GLY A 38 11.89 4.42 -43.92
N ASP A 39 12.28 5.02 -42.79
CA ASP A 39 13.50 5.82 -42.73
C ASP A 39 14.75 4.94 -42.85
N ARG A 40 15.81 5.53 -43.42
CA ARG A 40 17.14 4.90 -43.56
C ARG A 40 18.19 5.75 -42.89
N ILE A 41 18.89 5.17 -41.93
CA ILE A 41 19.98 5.82 -41.19
C ILE A 41 21.31 5.35 -41.75
N ILE A 42 22.20 6.30 -42.04
CA ILE A 42 23.56 6.04 -42.52
C ILE A 42 24.56 6.59 -41.51
N LEU A 43 25.43 5.71 -41.02
CA LEU A 43 26.59 6.07 -40.23
C LEU A 43 27.85 5.78 -41.05
N CYS A 44 28.71 6.78 -41.23
CA CYS A 44 29.91 6.63 -42.03
C CYS A 44 31.14 7.30 -41.40
N SER A 45 32.33 6.84 -41.80
CA SER A 45 33.57 7.58 -41.56
C SER A 45 33.66 8.78 -42.51
N ASP A 46 34.56 9.72 -42.19
CA ASP A 46 34.94 10.84 -43.06
C ASP A 46 35.51 10.38 -44.42
N GLY A 47 36.02 9.15 -44.51
CA GLY A 47 36.39 8.52 -45.78
C GLY A 47 35.25 8.44 -46.81
N LEU A 48 33.97 8.40 -46.38
CA LEU A 48 32.82 8.50 -47.29
C LEU A 48 32.49 9.97 -47.61
N SER A 49 32.16 10.75 -46.58
CA SER A 49 31.60 12.09 -46.70
C SER A 49 32.57 13.15 -47.24
N SER A 50 33.88 12.85 -47.25
CA SER A 50 34.88 13.67 -47.92
C SER A 50 35.04 13.38 -49.42
N MET A 51 34.60 12.21 -49.89
CA MET A 51 34.75 11.78 -51.29
C MET A 51 33.49 12.08 -52.13
N ILE A 52 32.30 11.96 -51.53
CA ILE A 52 31.01 12.19 -52.19
C ILE A 52 30.14 13.17 -51.39
N LEU A 53 29.26 13.90 -52.09
CA LEU A 53 28.39 14.91 -51.50
C LEU A 53 27.14 14.28 -50.87
N ASP A 54 26.51 15.01 -49.94
CA ASP A 54 25.34 14.54 -49.19
C ASP A 54 24.17 14.19 -50.12
N ASP A 55 23.92 14.99 -51.17
CA ASP A 55 22.90 14.73 -52.20
C ASP A 55 23.17 13.42 -52.97
N GLU A 56 24.44 13.09 -53.21
CA GLU A 56 24.83 11.85 -53.87
C GLU A 56 24.66 10.65 -52.94
N ILE A 57 25.01 10.81 -51.66
CA ILE A 57 24.76 9.82 -50.61
C ILE A 57 23.26 9.52 -50.53
N GLU A 58 22.41 10.55 -50.50
CA GLU A 58 20.96 10.40 -50.49
C GLU A 58 20.45 9.68 -51.74
N SER A 59 20.89 10.11 -52.93
CA SER A 59 20.49 9.47 -54.20
C SER A 59 20.87 7.98 -54.24
N ILE A 60 22.08 7.63 -53.82
CA ILE A 60 22.52 6.24 -53.74
C ILE A 60 21.73 5.47 -52.68
N ALA A 61 21.47 6.08 -51.53
CA ALA A 61 20.71 5.46 -50.45
C ALA A 61 19.27 5.14 -50.86
N VAL A 62 18.59 6.04 -51.57
CA VAL A 62 17.19 5.88 -51.98
C VAL A 62 17.04 4.95 -53.19
N SER A 63 18.03 4.91 -54.08
CA SER A 63 17.99 4.05 -55.29
C SER A 63 18.23 2.56 -55.02
N ASN A 64 18.70 2.21 -53.83
CA ASN A 64 18.99 0.83 -53.45
C ASN A 64 17.91 0.24 -52.54
N ILE A 65 17.41 -0.94 -52.91
CA ILE A 65 16.32 -1.61 -52.18
C ILE A 65 16.78 -2.10 -50.81
N THR A 66 17.93 -2.76 -50.72
CA THR A 66 18.43 -3.34 -49.47
C THR A 66 19.51 -2.46 -48.82
N PRO A 67 19.66 -2.49 -47.49
CA PRO A 67 20.67 -1.68 -46.80
C PRO A 67 22.08 -2.13 -47.18
N GLN A 68 22.29 -3.43 -47.45
CA GLN A 68 23.58 -3.95 -47.91
C GLN A 68 23.94 -3.38 -49.30
N ASN A 69 23.02 -3.39 -50.26
CA ASN A 69 23.30 -2.86 -51.60
C ASN A 69 23.57 -1.36 -51.55
N ALA A 70 22.87 -0.63 -50.67
CA ALA A 70 23.13 0.79 -50.43
C ALA A 70 24.55 1.00 -49.87
N ALA A 71 24.94 0.24 -48.85
CA ALA A 71 26.29 0.28 -48.28
C ALA A 71 27.37 -0.01 -49.33
N ASP A 72 27.20 -1.08 -50.11
CA ASP A 72 28.15 -1.48 -51.17
C ASP A 72 28.25 -0.40 -52.26
N SER A 73 27.12 0.20 -52.64
CA SER A 73 27.08 1.27 -53.64
C SER A 73 27.75 2.55 -53.14
N LEU A 74 27.54 2.91 -51.87
CA LEU A 74 28.17 4.06 -51.23
C LEU A 74 29.69 3.90 -51.16
N VAL A 75 30.16 2.71 -50.75
CA VAL A 75 31.59 2.39 -50.74
C VAL A 75 32.18 2.45 -52.16
N SER A 76 31.49 1.86 -53.13
CA SER A 76 31.92 1.87 -54.54
C SER A 76 32.02 3.28 -55.12
N ALA A 77 31.05 4.15 -54.81
CA ALA A 77 31.05 5.54 -55.24
C ALA A 77 32.24 6.32 -54.65
N ALA A 78 32.52 6.17 -53.36
CA ALA A 78 33.68 6.82 -52.73
C ALA A 78 35.03 6.29 -53.25
N LEU A 79 35.14 4.98 -53.53
CA LEU A 79 36.32 4.41 -54.18
C LEU A 79 36.51 4.97 -55.59
N THR A 80 35.43 5.12 -56.35
CA THR A 80 35.45 5.69 -57.71
C THR A 80 35.85 7.17 -57.70
N ALA A 81 35.42 7.92 -56.67
CA ALA A 81 35.78 9.32 -56.47
C ALA A 81 37.24 9.52 -56.03
N GLY A 82 37.94 8.45 -55.63
CA GLY A 82 39.39 8.47 -55.40
C GLY A 82 39.87 7.58 -54.25
N GLY A 83 39.01 7.22 -53.29
CA GLY A 83 39.33 6.30 -52.21
C GLY A 83 40.54 6.71 -51.36
N ALA A 84 40.65 8.00 -51.03
CA ALA A 84 41.85 8.56 -50.39
C ALA A 84 42.02 8.19 -48.90
N ASP A 85 41.00 7.57 -48.29
CA ASP A 85 40.99 7.16 -46.89
C ASP A 85 40.17 5.86 -46.70
N ASN A 86 40.24 5.28 -45.49
CA ASN A 86 39.47 4.12 -45.10
C ASN A 86 37.97 4.45 -45.05
N ILE A 87 37.21 3.78 -45.91
CA ILE A 87 35.76 3.97 -46.01
C ILE A 87 35.06 2.92 -45.14
N THR A 88 34.30 3.37 -44.15
CA THR A 88 33.40 2.52 -43.35
C THR A 88 31.99 3.09 -43.42
N VAL A 89 31.00 2.26 -43.74
CA VAL A 89 29.59 2.65 -43.85
C VAL A 89 28.71 1.60 -43.20
N ILE A 90 27.73 2.05 -42.41
CA ILE A 90 26.67 1.24 -41.81
C ILE A 90 25.35 1.84 -42.27
N VAL A 91 24.47 1.00 -42.82
CA VAL A 91 23.13 1.39 -43.26
C VAL A 91 22.10 0.61 -42.44
N VAL A 92 21.15 1.32 -41.84
CA VAL A 92 20.10 0.76 -41.00
C VAL A 92 18.75 1.18 -41.54
N ASP A 93 17.91 0.21 -41.86
CA ASP A 93 16.52 0.44 -42.27
C ASP A 93 15.61 0.36 -41.05
N ILE A 94 14.77 1.38 -40.88
CA ILE A 94 13.71 1.39 -39.88
C ILE A 94 12.48 0.72 -40.50
N LEU A 95 12.27 -0.54 -40.11
CA LEU A 95 11.16 -1.36 -40.58
C LEU A 95 10.01 -1.35 -39.58
N ASP A 96 8.78 -1.17 -40.06
CA ASP A 96 7.59 -1.48 -39.29
C ASP A 96 7.44 -3.01 -39.22
N ASP A 97 7.94 -3.62 -38.15
CA ASP A 97 7.80 -5.05 -37.90
C ASP A 97 6.51 -5.40 -37.14
N GLY A 98 5.63 -4.42 -36.88
CA GLY A 98 4.39 -4.57 -36.13
C GLY A 98 4.58 -5.04 -34.68
N LEU A 99 5.81 -5.11 -34.16
CA LEU A 99 6.08 -5.56 -32.79
C LEU A 99 5.64 -4.53 -31.74
N VAL A 100 5.64 -3.24 -32.10
CA VAL A 100 5.07 -2.17 -31.27
C VAL A 100 3.58 -2.45 -30.98
N GLU A 101 2.83 -2.92 -31.98
CA GLU A 101 1.41 -3.22 -31.80
C GLU A 101 1.18 -4.52 -31.00
N LYS A 102 2.07 -5.51 -31.16
CA LYS A 102 2.01 -6.78 -30.42
C LYS A 102 2.29 -6.60 -28.92
N ASN A 103 3.17 -5.67 -28.54
CA ASN A 103 3.50 -5.44 -27.14
C ASN A 103 2.36 -4.72 -26.38
N ARG A 104 1.60 -3.86 -27.07
CA ARG A 104 0.44 -3.14 -26.49
C ARG A 104 -0.70 -4.07 -26.05
N ARG A 105 -0.88 -5.21 -26.73
CA ARG A 105 -1.95 -6.19 -26.43
C ARG A 105 -1.63 -7.14 -25.27
N ARG A 106 -0.35 -7.37 -24.95
CA ARG A 106 0.05 -8.23 -23.82
C ARG A 106 -0.04 -7.48 -22.49
N PHE A 107 0.32 -6.19 -22.50
CA PHE A 107 0.35 -5.39 -21.27
C PHE A 107 -1.06 -5.15 -20.69
N THR A 108 -2.06 -4.88 -21.53
CA THR A 108 -3.44 -4.65 -21.09
C THR A 108 -4.12 -5.91 -20.54
N ARG A 109 -3.83 -7.09 -21.11
CA ARG A 109 -4.34 -8.38 -20.61
C ARG A 109 -3.67 -8.82 -19.31
N GLY A 110 -2.39 -8.50 -19.12
CA GLY A 110 -1.66 -8.78 -17.88
C GLY A 110 -2.22 -8.00 -16.69
N ILE A 111 -2.48 -6.70 -16.86
CA ILE A 111 -3.02 -5.83 -15.80
C ILE A 111 -4.45 -6.22 -15.39
N LEU A 112 -5.29 -6.62 -16.34
CA LEU A 112 -6.65 -7.05 -16.04
C LEU A 112 -6.67 -8.37 -15.26
N ALA A 113 -5.80 -9.32 -15.60
CA ALA A 113 -5.72 -10.59 -14.89
C ALA A 113 -5.24 -10.42 -13.43
N THR A 114 -4.22 -9.59 -13.21
CA THR A 114 -3.69 -9.35 -11.84
C THR A 114 -4.70 -8.61 -10.97
N SER A 115 -5.40 -7.62 -11.51
CA SER A 115 -6.44 -6.89 -10.77
C SER A 115 -7.61 -7.80 -10.39
N ILE A 116 -8.06 -8.70 -11.26
CA ILE A 116 -9.10 -9.69 -10.93
C ILE A 116 -8.64 -10.61 -9.78
N SER A 117 -7.39 -11.10 -9.81
CA SER A 117 -6.87 -11.96 -8.73
C SER A 117 -6.79 -11.24 -7.38
N ILE A 118 -6.38 -9.96 -7.36
CA ILE A 118 -6.35 -9.16 -6.13
C ILE A 118 -7.76 -8.96 -5.57
N ILE A 119 -8.72 -8.62 -6.43
CA ILE A 119 -10.13 -8.44 -6.02
C ILE A 119 -10.69 -9.75 -5.46
N ALA A 120 -10.42 -10.89 -6.10
CA ALA A 120 -10.86 -12.18 -5.60
C ALA A 120 -10.29 -12.50 -4.21
N LEU A 121 -9.01 -12.21 -3.96
CA LEU A 121 -8.38 -12.39 -2.64
C LEU A 121 -9.00 -11.48 -1.57
N LEU A 122 -9.29 -10.22 -1.92
CA LEU A 122 -9.96 -9.29 -1.01
C LEU A 122 -11.37 -9.75 -0.65
N VAL A 123 -12.13 -10.26 -1.64
CA VAL A 123 -13.48 -10.80 -1.40
C VAL A 123 -13.42 -12.03 -0.50
N VAL A 124 -12.49 -12.97 -0.73
CA VAL A 124 -12.32 -14.15 0.13
C VAL A 124 -11.95 -13.73 1.56
N SER A 125 -11.02 -12.79 1.73
CA SER A 125 -10.64 -12.26 3.03
C SER A 125 -11.83 -11.62 3.76
N LEU A 126 -12.65 -10.84 3.05
CA LEU A 126 -13.85 -10.21 3.60
C LEU A 126 -14.88 -11.26 4.04
N VAL A 127 -15.11 -12.31 3.24
CA VAL A 127 -16.02 -13.41 3.60
C VAL A 127 -15.55 -14.10 4.89
N ILE A 128 -14.26 -14.43 5.00
CA ILE A 128 -13.70 -15.06 6.20
C ILE A 128 -13.88 -14.15 7.42
N ALA A 129 -13.62 -12.84 7.30
CA ALA A 129 -13.79 -11.88 8.38
C ALA A 129 -15.26 -11.80 8.86
N VAL A 130 -16.21 -11.77 7.93
CA VAL A 130 -17.65 -11.73 8.29
C VAL A 130 -18.09 -13.03 8.99
N LEU A 131 -17.58 -14.18 8.55
CA LEU A 131 -17.86 -15.47 9.22
C LEU A 131 -17.31 -15.49 10.65
N PHE A 132 -16.10 -14.96 10.86
CA PHE A 132 -15.48 -14.88 12.19
C PHE A 132 -16.24 -13.91 13.12
N ILE A 133 -16.68 -12.76 12.63
CA ILE A 133 -17.45 -11.82 13.46
C ILE A 133 -18.78 -12.43 13.91
N ARG A 134 -19.42 -13.27 13.09
CA ARG A 134 -20.70 -13.91 13.43
C ARG A 134 -20.60 -15.04 14.45
N SER A 135 -19.41 -15.61 14.68
CA SER A 135 -19.21 -16.69 15.65
C SER A 135 -19.01 -16.21 17.08
N GLU A 136 -18.82 -14.91 17.30
CA GLU A 136 -18.54 -14.35 18.62
C GLU A 136 -19.81 -13.83 19.28
N TYR A 137 -19.94 -14.06 20.58
CA TYR A 137 -21.00 -13.52 21.41
C TYR A 137 -20.36 -12.73 22.56
N TYR A 138 -21.03 -11.68 23.02
CA TYR A 138 -20.60 -10.99 24.24
C TYR A 138 -21.77 -10.49 25.07
N ILE A 139 -21.54 -10.39 26.37
CA ILE A 139 -22.48 -9.85 27.35
C ILE A 139 -22.07 -8.41 27.65
N GLY A 140 -23.02 -7.48 27.53
CA GLY A 140 -22.78 -6.06 27.75
C GLY A 140 -23.95 -5.36 28.46
N ILE A 141 -23.81 -4.05 28.63
CA ILE A 141 -24.83 -3.22 29.27
C ILE A 141 -25.71 -2.57 28.20
N ASN A 142 -27.03 -2.72 28.31
CA ASN A 142 -28.01 -2.00 27.52
C ASN A 142 -28.94 -1.20 28.45
N GLY A 143 -28.67 0.09 28.59
CA GLY A 143 -29.40 0.95 29.53
C GLY A 143 -29.13 0.55 30.98
N SER A 144 -30.16 0.04 31.66
CA SER A 144 -30.09 -0.39 33.07
C SER A 144 -29.88 -1.90 33.26
N THR A 145 -29.86 -2.68 32.18
CA THR A 145 -30.02 -4.13 32.22
C THR A 145 -28.93 -4.84 31.42
N VAL A 146 -28.62 -6.08 31.80
CA VAL A 146 -27.62 -6.90 31.11
C VAL A 146 -28.20 -7.44 29.80
N ALA A 147 -27.45 -7.38 28.71
CA ALA A 147 -27.89 -7.80 27.38
C ALA A 147 -26.85 -8.68 26.68
N ILE A 148 -27.33 -9.57 25.81
CA ILE A 148 -26.51 -10.49 25.02
C ILE A 148 -26.45 -9.96 23.57
N TYR A 149 -25.24 -9.79 23.07
CA TYR A 149 -24.96 -9.31 21.72
C TYR A 149 -24.25 -10.38 20.90
N GLN A 150 -24.60 -10.47 19.62
CA GLN A 150 -23.84 -11.23 18.63
C GLN A 150 -22.85 -10.31 17.94
N GLY A 151 -21.56 -10.64 17.99
CA GLY A 151 -20.52 -9.92 17.28
C GLY A 151 -19.36 -9.48 18.16
N VAL A 152 -18.66 -8.44 17.70
CA VAL A 152 -17.50 -7.87 18.39
C VAL A 152 -17.91 -6.55 19.06
N PRO A 153 -17.52 -6.29 20.32
CA PRO A 153 -17.89 -5.07 21.06
C PRO A 153 -17.27 -3.77 20.51
N SER A 154 -16.60 -3.80 19.35
CA SER A 154 -15.92 -2.67 18.73
C SER A 154 -16.71 -2.08 17.56
N LYS A 155 -16.56 -0.78 17.34
CA LYS A 155 -17.07 -0.08 16.15
C LYS A 155 -15.96 0.03 15.12
N ILE A 156 -16.22 -0.36 13.88
CA ILE A 156 -15.31 -0.09 12.75
C ILE A 156 -15.98 0.93 11.86
N ALA A 157 -15.29 2.06 11.61
CA ALA A 157 -15.80 3.15 10.78
C ALA A 157 -17.21 3.64 11.15
N GLY A 158 -17.55 3.63 12.45
CA GLY A 158 -18.86 4.07 12.96
C GLY A 158 -20.00 3.05 12.81
N ILE A 159 -19.76 1.91 12.17
CA ILE A 159 -20.75 0.84 12.02
C ILE A 159 -20.63 -0.11 13.22
N PRO A 160 -21.73 -0.36 13.96
CA PRO A 160 -21.74 -1.36 15.01
C PRO A 160 -21.54 -2.74 14.38
N LEU A 161 -20.55 -3.48 14.88
CA LEU A 161 -20.28 -4.86 14.46
C LEU A 161 -21.00 -5.88 15.34
N SER A 162 -22.00 -5.43 16.09
CA SER A 162 -22.80 -6.24 16.97
C SER A 162 -24.29 -5.98 16.78
N ASN A 163 -25.06 -7.05 16.91
CA ASN A 163 -26.52 -7.01 16.92
C ASN A 163 -27.00 -7.46 18.29
N LEU A 164 -27.98 -6.75 18.85
CA LEU A 164 -28.63 -7.12 20.10
C LEU A 164 -29.52 -8.35 19.85
N ILE A 165 -29.25 -9.47 20.53
CA ILE A 165 -30.09 -10.67 20.43
C ILE A 165 -31.15 -10.66 21.52
N ASP A 166 -30.74 -10.47 22.77
CA ASP A 166 -31.62 -10.66 23.93
C ASP A 166 -31.33 -9.66 25.06
N THR A 167 -32.36 -9.27 25.80
CA THR A 167 -32.25 -8.37 26.95
C THR A 167 -32.73 -9.10 28.19
N THR A 168 -31.86 -9.24 29.19
CA THR A 168 -32.19 -9.95 30.42
C THR A 168 -32.96 -9.02 31.36
N THR A 169 -33.60 -9.57 32.40
CA THR A 169 -34.31 -8.81 33.44
C THR A 169 -33.43 -8.41 34.63
N ILE A 170 -32.12 -8.65 34.58
CA ILE A 170 -31.20 -8.38 35.69
C ILE A 170 -30.66 -6.94 35.60
N GLU A 171 -30.95 -6.14 36.63
CA GLU A 171 -30.45 -4.76 36.71
C GLU A 171 -28.97 -4.72 37.09
N VAL A 172 -28.19 -3.90 36.35
CA VAL A 172 -26.74 -3.77 36.53
C VAL A 172 -26.35 -3.28 37.93
N LYS A 173 -27.20 -2.48 38.57
CA LYS A 173 -27.00 -1.94 39.92
C LYS A 173 -26.92 -3.02 41.01
N ASN A 174 -27.49 -4.19 40.74
CA ASN A 174 -27.51 -5.32 41.68
C ASN A 174 -26.27 -6.21 41.55
N LEU A 175 -25.42 -5.99 40.54
CA LEU A 175 -24.20 -6.76 40.35
C LEU A 175 -23.00 -6.13 41.10
N PRO A 176 -22.02 -6.93 41.54
CA PRO A 176 -20.77 -6.41 42.11
C PRO A 176 -20.04 -5.44 41.16
N GLN A 177 -19.39 -4.41 41.71
CA GLN A 177 -18.71 -3.38 40.92
C GLN A 177 -17.69 -3.95 39.92
N SER A 178 -16.95 -4.99 40.32
CA SER A 178 -15.98 -5.68 39.46
C SER A 178 -16.61 -6.36 38.24
N VAL A 179 -17.89 -6.75 38.32
CA VAL A 179 -18.63 -7.34 37.21
C VAL A 179 -19.21 -6.23 36.33
N GLN A 180 -19.67 -5.13 36.92
CA GLN A 180 -20.12 -3.95 36.17
C GLN A 180 -19.01 -3.41 35.26
N ASP A 181 -17.79 -3.29 35.78
CA ASP A 181 -16.63 -2.82 35.01
C ASP A 181 -16.27 -3.77 33.85
N LYS A 182 -16.41 -5.09 34.06
CA LYS A 182 -16.20 -6.11 33.01
C LYS A 182 -17.30 -6.09 31.95
N LEU A 183 -18.55 -5.90 32.35
CA LEU A 183 -19.69 -5.78 31.44
C LEU A 183 -19.63 -4.51 30.60
N ALA A 184 -19.08 -3.41 31.16
CA ALA A 184 -18.83 -2.18 30.41
C ALA A 184 -17.82 -2.37 29.27
N LEU A 185 -16.86 -3.30 29.44
CA LEU A 185 -15.88 -3.68 28.41
C LEU A 185 -16.40 -4.74 27.42
N GLY A 186 -17.49 -5.44 27.76
CA GLY A 186 -18.05 -6.55 26.99
C GLY A 186 -17.35 -7.87 27.30
N ILE A 187 -18.03 -8.78 28.01
CA ILE A 187 -17.48 -10.10 28.36
C ILE A 187 -17.71 -11.04 27.17
N ARG A 188 -16.63 -11.55 26.57
CA ARG A 188 -16.70 -12.47 25.43
C ARG A 188 -17.03 -13.88 25.87
N VAL A 189 -17.97 -14.50 25.17
CA VAL A 189 -18.44 -15.88 25.36
C VAL A 189 -18.50 -16.59 24.02
N LYS A 190 -18.31 -17.91 24.01
CA LYS A 190 -18.13 -18.70 22.78
C LYS A 190 -19.43 -18.94 22.05
N ASP A 191 -20.54 -19.03 22.77
CA ASP A 191 -21.87 -19.28 22.23
C ASP A 191 -22.99 -18.70 23.10
N GLU A 192 -24.22 -18.74 22.57
CA GLU A 192 -25.41 -18.24 23.26
C GLU A 192 -25.72 -19.01 24.56
N THR A 193 -25.36 -20.30 24.64
CA THR A 193 -25.65 -21.14 25.80
C THR A 193 -24.78 -20.73 26.98
N GLU A 194 -23.48 -20.55 26.75
CA GLU A 194 -22.53 -20.01 27.74
C GLU A 194 -22.94 -18.59 28.19
N ALA A 195 -23.45 -17.77 27.26
CA ALA A 195 -23.97 -16.45 27.58
C ALA A 195 -25.17 -16.52 28.56
N ARG A 196 -26.11 -17.43 28.30
CA ARG A 196 -27.30 -17.64 29.15
C ARG A 196 -26.92 -18.23 30.51
N GLU A 197 -26.01 -19.19 30.53
CA GLU A 197 -25.48 -19.81 31.76
C GLU A 197 -24.80 -18.77 32.66
N THR A 198 -23.93 -17.93 32.09
CA THR A 198 -23.26 -16.85 32.84
C THR A 198 -24.27 -15.85 33.44
N VAL A 199 -25.36 -15.56 32.72
CA VAL A 199 -26.45 -14.70 33.22
C VAL A 199 -27.23 -15.38 34.36
N GLU A 200 -27.49 -16.69 34.25
CA GLU A 200 -28.11 -17.46 35.33
C GLU A 200 -27.23 -17.51 36.58
N ASP A 201 -25.91 -17.70 36.43
CA ASP A 201 -24.95 -17.67 37.54
C ASP A 201 -25.01 -16.33 38.29
N TYR A 202 -25.11 -15.21 37.58
CA TYR A 202 -25.27 -13.90 38.20
C TYR A 202 -26.62 -13.74 38.90
N ARG A 203 -27.70 -14.28 38.34
CA ARG A 203 -29.01 -14.29 38.99
C ARG A 203 -28.96 -15.09 40.29
N GLU A 204 -28.34 -16.26 40.29
CA GLU A 204 -28.22 -17.10 41.47
C GLU A 204 -27.42 -16.39 42.57
N GLN A 205 -26.28 -15.78 42.23
CA GLN A 205 -25.45 -15.02 43.18
C GLN A 205 -26.18 -13.83 43.83
N ILE A 206 -27.03 -13.13 43.08
CA ILE A 206 -27.87 -12.04 43.61
C ILE A 206 -28.90 -12.59 44.59
N ASN A 207 -29.64 -13.62 44.19
CA ASN A 207 -30.64 -14.25 45.06
C ASN A 207 -30.02 -14.78 46.36
N ASP A 208 -28.84 -15.41 46.26
CA ASP A 208 -28.08 -15.91 47.40
C ASP A 208 -27.61 -14.79 48.34
N ALA A 209 -27.18 -13.66 47.78
CA ALA A 209 -26.79 -12.48 48.54
C ALA A 209 -27.99 -11.84 49.24
N ASP A 210 -29.13 -11.73 48.56
CA ASP A 210 -30.37 -11.19 49.10
C ASP A 210 -30.94 -12.08 50.22
N ILE A 211 -30.91 -13.40 50.05
CA ILE A 211 -31.31 -14.38 51.09
C ILE A 211 -30.39 -14.26 52.32
N LYS A 212 -29.07 -14.13 52.11
CA LYS A 212 -28.10 -13.94 53.21
C LYS A 212 -28.30 -12.59 53.90
N ALA A 213 -28.63 -11.53 53.15
CA ALA A 213 -28.90 -10.20 53.69
C ALA A 213 -30.22 -10.17 54.48
N ALA A 214 -31.29 -10.80 53.98
CA ALA A 214 -32.56 -10.94 54.68
C ALA A 214 -32.40 -11.72 56.00
N LYS A 215 -31.67 -12.83 55.97
CA LYS A 215 -31.37 -13.61 57.18
C LYS A 215 -30.59 -12.81 58.23
N ARG A 216 -29.56 -12.04 57.82
CA ARG A 216 -28.82 -11.13 58.72
C ARG A 216 -29.69 -10.01 59.28
N ALA A 217 -30.65 -9.50 58.51
CA ALA A 217 -31.57 -8.46 58.97
C ALA A 217 -32.58 -9.00 59.99
N ASP A 218 -33.00 -10.25 59.85
CA ASP A 218 -33.84 -10.93 60.85
C ASP A 218 -33.04 -11.28 62.12
N ASP A 219 -31.79 -11.72 62.00
CA ASP A 219 -30.88 -11.97 63.13
C ASP A 219 -30.56 -10.65 63.89
N ALA A 220 -30.33 -9.54 63.18
CA ALA A 220 -30.08 -8.23 63.78
C ALA A 220 -31.31 -7.61 64.46
N LYS A 221 -32.53 -7.99 64.05
CA LYS A 221 -33.77 -7.63 64.77
C LYS A 221 -33.99 -8.45 66.05
N SER A 222 -33.30 -9.57 66.21
CA SER A 222 -33.37 -10.43 67.41
C SER A 222 -32.43 -9.99 68.55
N GLU A 223 -31.46 -9.10 68.30
CA GLU A 223 -30.43 -8.70 69.28
C GLU A 223 -30.54 -7.25 69.81
N GLY A 224 -31.67 -6.57 69.57
CA GLY A 224 -31.89 -5.21 70.08
C GLY A 224 -32.58 -5.16 71.45
N GLU A 225 -31.83 -5.18 72.55
CA GLU A 225 -32.33 -4.84 73.90
C GLU A 225 -31.44 -3.76 74.55
N PRO A 226 -31.98 -2.65 75.12
CA PRO A 226 -31.18 -1.72 75.90
C PRO A 226 -31.48 -1.83 77.40
N THR A 227 -30.45 -2.02 78.23
CA THR A 227 -30.47 -1.63 79.65
C THR A 227 -29.13 -1.01 80.08
N GLY A 228 -29.22 0.20 80.64
CA GLY A 228 -28.34 0.85 81.64
C GLY A 228 -26.85 1.10 81.30
N GLU A 229 -26.35 2.34 81.24
CA GLU A 229 -25.82 3.13 82.40
C GLU A 229 -24.54 2.46 83.02
N THR A 230 -23.35 3.05 83.16
CA THR A 230 -22.91 4.43 83.42
C THR A 230 -21.36 4.53 83.44
N GLU A 231 -20.83 5.75 83.19
CA GLU A 231 -19.56 6.37 83.65
C GLU A 231 -18.16 6.11 83.02
N THR A 232 -17.61 7.23 82.49
CA THR A 232 -16.32 7.88 82.85
C THR A 232 -15.02 7.14 82.48
N THR A 233 -14.12 7.70 81.66
CA THR A 233 -13.31 8.90 81.95
C THR A 233 -12.61 9.41 80.68
N ALA A 234 -12.66 10.73 80.43
CA ALA A 234 -11.71 11.49 79.62
C ALA A 234 -10.37 11.64 80.42
N PRO A 235 -9.25 12.24 79.94
CA PRO A 235 -9.09 13.34 78.98
C PRO A 235 -7.98 13.01 77.94
N ASP A 236 -7.39 13.85 77.09
CA ASP A 236 -7.29 15.29 76.94
C ASP A 236 -6.73 15.61 75.53
N ALA A 237 -6.98 16.85 75.10
CA ALA A 237 -6.11 17.72 74.31
C ALA A 237 -5.78 17.47 72.82
N SER A 238 -6.31 18.42 72.03
CA SER A 238 -5.58 19.30 71.09
C SER A 238 -5.01 18.70 69.80
N SER A 239 -4.96 19.35 68.65
CA SER A 239 -5.37 20.68 68.18
C SER A 239 -5.22 20.67 66.64
N GLN A 240 -6.05 21.48 65.99
CA GLN A 240 -5.79 22.35 64.83
C GLN A 240 -4.52 22.09 63.97
N ASN A 241 -4.68 22.08 62.64
CA ASN A 241 -4.51 23.27 61.78
C ASN A 241 -4.01 22.92 60.35
N SER A 242 -4.45 23.75 59.38
CA SER A 242 -3.82 24.18 58.10
C SER A 242 -3.12 23.13 57.22
N GLY A 243 -3.44 22.98 55.93
CA GLY A 243 -3.54 24.04 54.92
C GLY A 243 -2.20 24.18 54.18
N GLY A 244 -2.22 24.14 52.84
CA GLY A 244 -1.10 24.59 52.01
C GLY A 244 -0.69 23.62 50.89
N GLU A 245 -1.00 24.06 49.66
CA GLU A 245 -0.41 23.74 48.34
C GLU A 245 -0.59 22.34 47.72
#